data_AF-A0A1F4NS65-F1
#
_entry.id   AF-A0A1F4NS65-F1
#
_cell.length_a   1.000
_cell.length_b   1.000
_cell.length_c   1.000
_cell.angle_alpha   90.00
_cell.angle_beta   90.00
_cell.angle_gamma   90.00
#
_symmetry.space_group_name_H-M   'P 1'
#
loop_
_entity.id
_entity.type
_entity.pdbx_description
1 polymer ?
#
loop_
_entity_poly.entity_id
_entity_poly.type
_entity_poly.pdbx_seq_one_letter_code
_entity_poly.pdbx_strand_id
1 'polypeptide(L)'
;MVPTWDLVLLVFLGASVIYGFLMGQEKVLMTLLGAYVGLVIANQWGASAYGLLTGGQVTAISSEWIEGNVSVFTIKVVLFVAALLIVALRGGMLASAFVGGRGLMGLVVQVGYSLLSAALIAGSILEFLPEETKLQITDGSLIAGPLLSYYSWLLVMPVLLMAIAGFLNRGE
;
A
#
# COMPACT_ATOMS: atom_id res chain seq x y z
N MET A 1 9.13 -23.76 13.88
CA MET A 1 8.20 -22.62 13.76
C MET A 1 8.95 -21.54 13.02
N VAL A 2 8.71 -21.36 11.72
CA VAL A 2 9.49 -20.42 10.90
C VAL A 2 8.81 -19.06 11.00
N PRO A 3 9.38 -18.06 11.70
CA PRO A 3 8.83 -16.73 11.72
C PRO A 3 9.44 -15.98 10.54
N THR A 4 8.79 -15.98 9.38
CA THR A 4 9.39 -15.34 8.19
C THR A 4 8.62 -14.15 7.67
N TRP A 5 7.30 -14.06 7.87
CA TRP A 5 6.52 -12.93 7.36
C TRP A 5 5.63 -12.22 8.39
N ASP A 6 5.13 -12.94 9.40
CA ASP A 6 4.28 -12.33 10.43
C ASP A 6 5.01 -11.24 11.21
N LEU A 7 6.28 -11.42 11.54
CA LEU A 7 7.05 -10.40 12.26
C LEU A 7 7.22 -9.14 11.42
N VAL A 8 7.53 -9.28 10.13
CA VAL A 8 7.71 -8.14 9.20
C VAL A 8 6.38 -7.39 9.06
N LEU A 9 5.29 -8.11 8.83
CA LEU A 9 3.95 -7.52 8.69
C LEU A 9 3.49 -6.86 9.99
N LEU A 10 3.72 -7.49 11.15
CA LEU A 10 3.37 -6.93 12.45
C LEU A 10 4.13 -5.64 12.73
N VAL A 11 5.44 -5.62 12.52
CA VAL A 11 6.26 -4.42 12.69
C VAL A 11 5.82 -3.34 11.71
N PHE A 12 5.56 -3.68 10.46
CA PHE A 12 5.11 -2.73 9.44
C PHE A 12 3.74 -2.12 9.78
N LEU A 13 2.76 -2.94 10.17
CA LEU A 13 1.44 -2.49 10.58
C LEU A 13 1.53 -1.61 11.83
N GLY A 14 2.28 -2.04 12.85
CA GLY A 14 2.50 -1.28 14.07
C GLY A 14 3.17 0.08 13.82
N ALA A 15 4.24 0.09 13.04
CA ALA A 15 4.94 1.31 12.65
C ALA A 15 4.04 2.26 11.85
N SER A 16 3.21 1.73 10.96
CA SER A 16 2.29 2.53 10.15
C SER A 16 1.17 3.15 10.98
N VAL A 17 0.65 2.46 12.00
CA VAL A 17 -0.32 3.03 12.94
C VAL A 17 0.31 4.18 13.74
N ILE A 18 1.52 3.98 14.28
CA ILE A 18 2.27 5.02 14.99
C ILE A 18 2.54 6.22 14.05
N TYR A 19 2.97 5.96 12.82
CA TYR A 19 3.17 7.00 11.80
C TYR A 19 1.88 7.78 11.53
N GLY A 20 0.75 7.08 11.38
CA GLY A 20 -0.55 7.72 11.14
C GLY A 20 -1.01 8.59 12.31
N PHE A 21 -0.68 8.21 13.55
CA PHE A 21 -0.88 9.06 14.72
C PHE A 21 -0.04 10.34 14.66
N LEU A 22 1.25 10.22 14.36
CA LEU A 22 2.18 11.35 14.33
C LEU A 22 1.90 12.35 13.20
N MET A 23 1.51 11.85 12.02
CA MET A 23 1.31 12.68 10.84
C MET A 23 -0.10 13.27 10.71
N GLY A 24 -1.07 12.74 11.43
CA GLY A 24 -2.47 13.19 11.39
C GLY A 24 -3.29 12.61 10.23
N GLN A 25 -4.60 12.73 10.35
CA GLN A 25 -5.57 12.11 9.43
C GLN A 25 -5.38 12.53 7.97
N GLU A 26 -5.09 13.81 7.71
CA GLU A 26 -4.89 14.34 6.36
C GLU A 26 -3.79 13.59 5.60
N LYS A 27 -2.64 13.38 6.26
CA LYS A 27 -1.50 12.72 5.65
C LYS A 27 -1.75 11.23 5.45
N VAL A 28 -2.45 10.57 6.38
CA VAL A 28 -2.86 9.17 6.23
C VAL A 28 -3.76 9.01 5.01
N LEU A 29 -4.72 9.91 4.79
CA LEU A 29 -5.58 9.89 3.61
C LEU A 29 -4.78 10.10 2.32
N MET A 30 -3.78 10.99 2.32
CA MET A 30 -2.90 11.16 1.16
C MET A 30 -2.04 9.93 0.87
N THR A 31 -1.55 9.25 1.91
CA THR A 31 -0.85 7.97 1.75
C THR A 31 -1.77 6.90 1.17
N LEU A 32 -3.02 6.83 1.63
CA LEU A 32 -4.02 5.90 1.12
C LEU A 32 -4.35 6.17 -0.36
N LEU A 33 -4.58 7.43 -0.74
CA LEU A 33 -4.78 7.82 -2.14
C LEU A 33 -3.54 7.50 -3.00
N GLY A 34 -2.35 7.76 -2.46
CA GLY A 34 -1.09 7.39 -3.09
C GLY A 34 -0.96 5.89 -3.32
N ALA A 35 -1.42 5.07 -2.38
CA ALA A 35 -1.45 3.62 -2.54
C ALA A 35 -2.40 3.20 -3.68
N TYR A 36 -3.59 3.79 -3.81
CA TYR A 36 -4.47 3.51 -4.95
C TYR A 36 -3.85 3.90 -6.29
N VAL A 37 -3.31 5.11 -6.38
CA VAL A 37 -2.66 5.60 -7.61
C VAL A 37 -1.46 4.71 -7.96
N GLY A 38 -0.62 4.40 -6.97
CA GLY A 38 0.53 3.53 -7.15
C GLY A 38 0.14 2.12 -7.57
N LEU A 39 -0.96 1.58 -7.05
CA LEU A 39 -1.47 0.27 -7.42
C LEU A 39 -1.92 0.23 -8.87
N VAL A 40 -2.66 1.25 -9.32
CA VAL A 40 -3.10 1.36 -10.72
C VAL A 40 -1.89 1.47 -11.64
N ILE A 41 -0.92 2.30 -11.30
CA ILE A 41 0.32 2.47 -12.09
C ILE A 41 1.10 1.16 -12.14
N ALA A 42 1.36 0.52 -11.00
CA ALA A 42 2.13 -0.72 -10.94
C ALA A 42 1.46 -1.86 -11.71
N ASN A 43 0.14 -2.00 -11.64
CA ASN A 43 -0.58 -3.04 -12.37
C ASN A 43 -0.63 -2.78 -13.87
N GLN A 44 -0.87 -1.52 -14.29
CA GLN A 44 -1.00 -1.19 -15.70
C GLN A 44 0.35 -1.09 -16.42
N TRP A 45 1.38 -0.58 -15.73
CA TRP A 45 2.69 -0.28 -16.33
C TRP A 45 3.79 -1.25 -15.93
N GLY A 46 3.61 -2.09 -14.90
CA GLY A 46 4.69 -2.94 -14.39
C GLY A 46 5.30 -3.89 -15.42
N ALA A 47 4.47 -4.56 -16.21
CA ALA A 47 4.94 -5.47 -17.26
C ALA A 47 5.61 -4.73 -18.42
N SER A 48 5.05 -3.59 -18.85
CA SER A 48 5.63 -2.74 -19.90
C SER A 48 6.96 -2.14 -19.47
N ALA A 49 7.06 -1.64 -18.22
CA ALA A 49 8.29 -1.12 -17.65
C ALA A 49 9.36 -2.20 -17.53
N TYR A 50 8.98 -3.43 -17.15
CA TYR A 50 9.89 -4.58 -17.20
C TYR A 50 10.40 -4.84 -18.60
N GLY A 51 9.51 -4.95 -19.59
CA GLY A 51 9.88 -5.20 -20.99
C GLY A 51 10.74 -4.10 -21.61
N LEU A 52 10.61 -2.84 -21.20
CA LEU A 52 11.50 -1.76 -21.63
C LEU A 52 12.91 -1.88 -21.02
N LEU A 53 13.00 -2.29 -19.76
CA LEU A 53 14.29 -2.44 -19.06
C LEU A 53 15.05 -3.71 -19.48
N THR A 54 14.34 -4.75 -19.91
CA THR A 54 14.93 -6.05 -20.30
C THR A 54 14.96 -6.30 -21.81
N GLY A 55 14.08 -5.66 -22.59
CA GLY A 55 13.85 -5.98 -24.00
C GLY A 55 14.45 -5.01 -25.04
N GLY A 56 15.00 -3.86 -24.66
CA GLY A 56 15.52 -2.91 -25.65
C GLY A 56 16.52 -1.88 -25.12
N GLN A 57 17.76 -1.95 -25.62
CA GLN A 57 18.75 -0.85 -25.63
C GLN A 57 19.31 -0.31 -24.29
N VAL A 58 19.05 -0.92 -23.14
CA VAL A 58 19.85 -0.64 -21.93
C VAL A 58 21.06 -1.58 -21.89
N THR A 59 21.88 -1.57 -22.94
CA THR A 59 23.16 -2.30 -23.04
C THR A 59 24.29 -1.67 -22.21
N ALA A 60 24.00 -0.66 -21.38
CA ALA A 60 24.98 0.04 -20.55
C ALA A 60 24.96 -0.38 -19.08
N ILE A 61 23.99 -1.20 -18.65
CA ILE A 61 23.94 -1.80 -17.32
C ILE A 61 24.13 -3.30 -17.55
N SER A 62 25.26 -3.83 -17.08
CA SER A 62 25.71 -5.20 -17.31
C SER A 62 24.56 -6.22 -17.24
N SER A 63 24.35 -6.93 -18.34
CA SER A 63 23.33 -7.97 -18.54
C SER A 63 23.32 -9.04 -17.43
N GLU A 64 24.46 -9.25 -16.76
CA GLU A 64 24.61 -10.20 -15.64
C GLU A 64 23.87 -9.76 -14.36
N TRP A 65 23.65 -8.46 -14.13
CA TRP A 65 22.91 -7.97 -12.95
C TRP A 65 21.38 -8.00 -13.14
N ILE A 66 20.93 -7.85 -14.38
CA ILE A 66 19.50 -7.70 -14.71
C ILE A 66 18.83 -9.07 -14.86
N GLU A 67 19.49 -10.04 -15.51
CA GLU A 67 18.92 -11.38 -15.74
C GLU A 67 18.80 -12.22 -14.46
N GLY A 68 19.64 -11.96 -13.44
CA GLY A 68 19.65 -12.73 -12.19
C GLY A 68 18.81 -12.15 -11.04
N ASN A 69 18.45 -10.86 -11.06
CA ASN A 69 17.96 -10.17 -9.85
C ASN A 69 16.73 -9.26 -10.04
N VAL A 70 16.35 -8.92 -11.28
CA VAL A 70 15.21 -8.04 -11.54
C VAL A 70 14.01 -8.86 -11.98
N SER A 71 13.03 -9.01 -11.10
CA SER A 71 11.75 -9.65 -11.39
C SER A 71 10.68 -8.60 -11.73
N VAL A 72 9.62 -9.02 -12.42
CA VAL A 72 8.41 -8.19 -12.63
C VAL A 72 7.85 -7.71 -11.29
N PHE A 73 7.92 -8.54 -10.25
CA PHE A 73 7.56 -8.17 -8.88
C PHE A 73 8.37 -6.96 -8.40
N THR A 74 9.70 -6.99 -8.51
CA THR A 74 10.57 -5.91 -8.06
C THR A 74 10.21 -4.59 -8.73
N ILE A 75 9.94 -4.60 -10.05
CA ILE A 75 9.55 -3.40 -10.79
C ILE A 75 8.19 -2.89 -10.35
N LYS A 76 7.21 -3.78 -10.17
CA LYS A 76 5.88 -3.38 -9.68
C LYS A 76 5.97 -2.73 -8.30
N VAL A 77 6.76 -3.30 -7.39
CA VAL A 77 6.99 -2.72 -6.06
C VAL A 77 7.66 -1.35 -6.16
N VAL A 78 8.70 -1.21 -6.99
CA VAL A 78 9.39 0.08 -7.16
C VAL A 78 8.45 1.13 -7.73
N LEU A 79 7.68 0.82 -8.77
CA LEU A 79 6.70 1.74 -9.36
C LEU A 79 5.62 2.12 -8.35
N PHE A 80 5.11 1.14 -7.61
CA PHE A 80 4.10 1.36 -6.57
C PHE A 80 4.62 2.31 -5.50
N VAL A 81 5.78 2.03 -4.92
CA VAL A 81 6.39 2.85 -3.86
C VAL A 81 6.74 4.24 -4.39
N ALA A 82 7.29 4.35 -5.60
CA ALA A 82 7.62 5.64 -6.20
C ALA A 82 6.37 6.51 -6.39
N ALA A 83 5.30 5.96 -6.97
CA ALA A 83 4.05 6.68 -7.15
C ALA A 83 3.40 7.05 -5.80
N LEU A 84 3.38 6.12 -4.84
CA LEU A 84 2.87 6.36 -3.50
C LEU A 84 3.62 7.51 -2.83
N LEU A 85 4.96 7.51 -2.87
CA LEU A 85 5.78 8.57 -2.27
C LEU A 85 5.56 9.92 -2.98
N ILE A 86 5.49 9.95 -4.30
CA ILE A 86 5.22 11.19 -5.05
C ILE A 86 3.89 11.81 -4.61
N VAL A 87 2.83 10.99 -4.52
CA VAL A 87 1.51 11.46 -4.09
C VAL A 87 1.51 11.85 -2.62
N ALA A 88 2.11 11.04 -1.73
CA ALA A 88 2.15 11.33 -0.30
C ALA A 88 2.93 12.60 0.03
N LEU A 89 4.03 12.88 -0.70
CA LEU A 89 4.85 14.08 -0.51
C LEU A 89 4.20 15.34 -1.10
N ARG A 90 3.54 15.25 -2.26
CA ARG A 90 2.85 16.40 -2.88
C ARG A 90 1.44 16.65 -2.32
N GLY A 91 0.81 15.65 -1.72
CA GLY A 91 -0.59 15.68 -1.29
C GLY A 91 -0.91 16.69 -0.18
N GLY A 92 0.09 17.18 0.55
CA GLY A 92 -0.09 18.18 1.63
C GLY A 92 -0.76 19.50 1.19
N MET A 93 -0.85 19.78 -0.11
CA MET A 93 -1.50 20.99 -0.64
C MET A 93 -3.01 20.83 -0.91
N LEU A 94 -3.55 19.61 -0.91
CA LEU A 94 -4.92 19.31 -1.34
C LEU A 94 -5.88 18.98 -0.18
N ALA A 95 -5.38 18.86 1.06
CA ALA A 95 -6.11 18.27 2.18
C ALA A 95 -6.92 19.23 3.06
N SER A 96 -6.94 20.54 2.76
CA SER A 96 -7.59 21.54 3.64
C SER A 96 -9.12 21.42 3.75
N ALA A 97 -9.74 20.49 3.03
CA ALA A 97 -11.19 20.30 3.00
C ALA A 97 -11.73 19.14 3.87
N PHE A 98 -10.89 18.24 4.38
CA PHE A 98 -11.34 17.12 5.21
C PHE A 98 -11.29 17.49 6.69
N VAL A 99 -12.30 18.27 7.09
CA VAL A 99 -12.56 18.72 8.46
C VAL A 99 -12.57 17.53 9.42
N GLY A 100 -11.54 17.47 10.27
CA GLY A 100 -11.37 16.48 11.32
C GLY A 100 -12.48 16.58 12.37
N GLY A 101 -13.12 15.45 12.67
CA GLY A 101 -13.99 15.33 13.84
C GLY A 101 -13.18 15.56 15.11
N ARG A 102 -13.54 16.58 15.90
CA ARG A 102 -12.91 16.83 17.21
C ARG A 102 -13.44 15.80 18.21
N GLY A 103 -12.54 15.02 18.82
CA GLY A 103 -12.87 14.11 19.93
C GLY A 103 -12.54 12.64 19.68
N LEU A 104 -13.08 11.75 20.53
CA LEU A 104 -12.81 10.30 20.51
C LEU A 104 -13.14 9.66 19.15
N MET A 105 -14.19 10.12 18.47
CA MET A 105 -14.57 9.62 17.14
C MET A 105 -13.49 9.90 16.09
N GLY A 106 -12.83 11.07 16.14
CA GLY A 106 -11.73 11.41 15.25
C GLY A 106 -10.52 10.48 15.43
N LEU A 107 -10.21 10.10 16.67
CA LEU A 107 -9.13 9.15 16.97
C LEU A 107 -9.42 7.75 16.42
N VAL A 108 -10.65 7.24 16.60
CA VAL A 108 -11.05 5.93 16.06
C VAL A 108 -10.95 5.92 14.54
N VAL A 109 -11.45 6.96 13.88
CA VAL A 109 -11.38 7.11 12.42
C VAL A 109 -9.92 7.20 11.94
N GLN A 110 -9.07 7.94 12.64
CA GLN A 110 -7.64 8.05 12.32
C GLN A 110 -6.92 6.69 12.43
N VAL A 111 -7.16 5.94 13.50
CA VAL A 111 -6.62 4.58 13.67
C VAL A 111 -7.12 3.63 12.58
N GLY A 112 -8.41 3.71 12.26
CA GLY A 112 -9.01 2.91 11.20
C GLY A 112 -8.33 3.17 9.85
N TYR A 113 -8.16 4.44 9.48
CA TYR A 113 -7.48 4.79 8.23
C TYR A 113 -6.00 4.42 8.22
N SER A 114 -5.27 4.56 9.34
CA SER A 114 -3.84 4.21 9.38
C SER A 114 -3.63 2.72 9.25
N LEU A 115 -4.46 1.92 9.92
CA LEU A 115 -4.45 0.47 9.81
C LEU A 115 -4.84 0.02 8.40
N LEU A 116 -5.91 0.60 7.82
CA LEU A 116 -6.35 0.29 6.46
C LEU A 116 -5.30 0.67 5.42
N SER A 117 -4.65 1.82 5.56
CA SER A 117 -3.57 2.23 4.67
C SER A 117 -2.38 1.27 4.75
N ALA A 118 -1.98 0.88 5.96
CA ALA A 118 -0.89 -0.06 6.15
C ALA A 118 -1.22 -1.43 5.55
N ALA A 119 -2.40 -1.95 5.87
CA ALA A 119 -2.88 -3.21 5.34
C ALA A 119 -2.97 -3.17 3.82
N LEU A 120 -3.48 -2.08 3.23
CA LEU A 120 -3.59 -1.91 1.78
C LEU A 120 -2.20 -1.93 1.12
N ILE A 121 -1.22 -1.21 1.68
CA ILE A 121 0.16 -1.19 1.17
C ILE A 121 0.76 -2.59 1.26
N ALA A 122 0.67 -3.25 2.42
CA ALA A 122 1.20 -4.59 2.62
C ALA A 122 0.53 -5.60 1.68
N GLY A 123 -0.80 -5.58 1.59
CA GLY A 123 -1.59 -6.42 0.68
C GLY A 123 -1.21 -6.19 -0.77
N SER A 124 -0.98 -4.94 -1.19
CA SER A 124 -0.57 -4.61 -2.56
C SER A 124 0.79 -5.22 -2.90
N ILE A 125 1.75 -5.12 -1.98
CA ILE A 125 3.08 -5.71 -2.15
C ILE A 125 2.98 -7.23 -2.25
N LEU A 126 2.22 -7.87 -1.35
CA LEU A 126 1.98 -9.31 -1.38
C LEU A 126 1.28 -9.74 -2.68
N GLU A 127 0.37 -8.91 -3.20
CA GLU A 127 -0.37 -9.20 -4.42
C GLU A 127 0.52 -9.17 -5.67
N PHE A 128 1.63 -8.44 -5.63
CA PHE A 128 2.60 -8.44 -6.73
C PHE A 128 3.49 -9.67 -6.77
N LEU A 129 3.51 -10.49 -5.71
CA LEU A 129 4.31 -11.70 -5.67
C LEU A 129 3.82 -12.74 -6.71
N PRO A 130 4.71 -13.61 -7.20
CA PRO A 130 4.31 -14.80 -7.96
C PRO A 130 3.39 -15.70 -7.13
N GLU A 131 2.46 -16.41 -7.78
CA GLU A 131 1.48 -17.28 -7.10
C GLU A 131 2.15 -18.34 -6.22
N GLU A 132 3.23 -18.95 -6.70
CA GLU A 132 4.00 -19.95 -5.94
C GLU A 132 4.55 -19.37 -4.62
N THR A 133 5.04 -18.14 -4.65
CA THR A 133 5.54 -17.44 -3.46
C THR A 133 4.40 -17.03 -2.54
N LYS A 134 3.24 -16.61 -3.08
CA LYS A 134 2.06 -16.30 -2.26
C LYS A 134 1.66 -17.52 -1.43
N LEU A 135 1.54 -18.69 -2.05
CA LEU A 135 1.15 -19.93 -1.38
C LEU A 135 2.12 -20.31 -0.25
N GLN A 136 3.43 -20.23 -0.52
CA GLN A 136 4.45 -20.48 0.50
C GLN A 136 4.36 -19.52 1.69
N ILE A 137 4.01 -18.26 1.45
CA ILE A 137 3.85 -17.26 2.52
C ILE A 137 2.56 -17.50 3.29
N THR A 138 1.45 -17.78 2.61
CA THR A 138 0.14 -17.96 3.26
C THR A 138 0.09 -19.21 4.13
N ASP A 139 0.76 -20.29 3.72
CA ASP A 139 0.79 -21.55 4.49
C ASP A 139 1.56 -21.41 5.82
N GLY A 140 2.43 -20.40 5.92
CA GLY A 140 3.27 -20.16 7.10
C GLY A 140 2.92 -18.90 7.90
N SER A 141 1.90 -18.12 7.52
CA SER A 141 1.67 -16.76 8.05
C SER A 141 0.23 -16.54 8.50
N LEU A 142 0.05 -16.14 9.76
CA LEU A 142 -1.24 -15.79 10.34
C LEU A 142 -1.78 -14.45 9.81
N ILE A 143 -0.90 -13.53 9.38
CA ILE A 143 -1.27 -12.19 8.93
C ILE A 143 -1.42 -12.13 7.40
N ALA A 144 -0.52 -12.77 6.64
CA ALA A 144 -0.54 -12.70 5.18
C ALA A 144 -1.74 -13.42 4.56
N GLY A 145 -2.16 -14.56 5.14
CA GLY A 145 -3.33 -15.32 4.69
C GLY A 145 -4.60 -14.46 4.64
N PRO A 146 -4.99 -13.82 5.75
CA PRO A 146 -6.11 -12.88 5.79
C PRO A 146 -5.94 -11.68 4.84
N LEU A 147 -4.75 -11.09 4.76
CA LEU A 147 -4.50 -9.94 3.86
C LEU A 147 -4.76 -10.26 2.39
N LEU A 148 -4.36 -11.45 1.93
CA LEU A 148 -4.55 -11.88 0.55
C LEU A 148 -5.98 -12.37 0.28
N SER A 149 -6.55 -13.17 1.19
CA SER A 149 -7.91 -13.70 1.03
C SER A 149 -9.00 -12.61 1.02
N TYR A 150 -8.81 -11.55 1.82
CA TYR A 150 -9.74 -10.41 1.89
C TYR A 150 -9.24 -9.19 1.12
N TYR A 151 -8.29 -9.35 0.18
CA TYR A 151 -7.67 -8.23 -0.51
C TYR A 151 -8.67 -7.35 -1.27
N SER A 152 -9.67 -7.93 -1.92
CA SER A 152 -10.74 -7.17 -2.59
C SER A 152 -11.56 -6.34 -1.61
N TRP A 153 -11.85 -6.86 -0.42
CA TRP A 153 -12.52 -6.11 0.63
C TRP A 153 -11.65 -4.99 1.17
N LEU A 154 -10.35 -5.24 1.30
CA LEU A 154 -9.37 -4.26 1.75
C LEU A 154 -9.24 -3.08 0.78
N LEU A 155 -9.39 -3.31 -0.53
CA LEU A 155 -9.45 -2.26 -1.55
C LEU A 155 -10.70 -1.38 -1.45
N VAL A 156 -11.83 -1.93 -1.02
CA VAL A 156 -13.12 -1.21 -0.98
C VAL A 156 -13.38 -0.54 0.37
N MET A 157 -12.89 -1.15 1.45
CA MET A 157 -13.08 -0.70 2.84
C MET A 157 -12.76 0.79 3.08
N PRO A 158 -11.62 1.34 2.62
CA PRO A 158 -11.30 2.74 2.84
C PRO A 158 -12.30 3.70 2.17
N VAL A 159 -12.79 3.35 0.98
CA VAL A 159 -13.78 4.14 0.24
C VAL A 159 -15.12 4.13 0.97
N LEU A 160 -15.54 2.96 1.46
CA LEU A 160 -16.75 2.83 2.28
C LEU A 160 -16.64 3.65 3.57
N LEU A 161 -15.49 3.61 4.25
CA LEU A 161 -15.25 4.38 5.46
C LEU A 161 -15.34 5.89 5.16
N MET A 162 -14.74 6.35 4.06
CA MET A 162 -14.86 7.76 3.63
C MET A 162 -16.30 8.16 3.34
N ALA A 163 -17.06 7.32 2.64
CA ALA A 163 -18.46 7.59 2.35
C ALA A 163 -19.27 7.74 3.64
N ILE A 164 -19.16 6.77 4.56
CA ILE A 164 -19.89 6.78 5.84
C ILE A 164 -19.49 7.99 6.69
N ALA A 165 -18.18 8.26 6.84
CA ALA A 165 -17.68 9.40 7.60
C ALA A 165 -18.15 10.73 7.02
N GLY A 166 -18.21 10.84 5.68
CA GLY A 166 -18.72 12.03 4.99
C GLY A 166 -20.20 12.29 5.24
N PHE A 167 -21.03 11.26 5.40
CA PHE A 167 -22.44 11.42 5.75
C PHE A 167 -22.63 11.81 7.23
N LEU A 168 -21.85 11.23 8.14
CA LEU A 168 -21.94 11.52 9.57
C LEU A 168 -21.57 12.98 9.89
N ASN A 169 -20.52 13.51 9.26
CA ASN A 169 -20.06 14.89 9.49
C ASN A 169 -20.97 15.97 8.88
N ARG A 170 -21.96 15.63 8.06
CA ARG A 170 -22.94 16.59 7.49
C ARG A 170 -24.17 16.78 8.38
N GLY A 171 -24.32 15.97 9.43
CA GLY A 171 -25.47 15.99 10.34
C GLY A 171 -25.30 16.90 11.57
N GLU A 172 -24.12 17.50 11.76
CA GLU A 172 -23.82 18.53 12.77
C GLU A 172 -23.78 19.93 12.10
#